data_AF-A0A3D0R2M3-F1
#
_entry.id   AF-A0A3D0R2M3-F1
#
_cell.length_a   1.000
_cell.length_b   1.000
_cell.length_c   1.000
_cell.angle_alpha   90.00
_cell.angle_beta   90.00
_cell.angle_gamma   90.00
#
_symmetry.space_group_name_H-M   'P 1'
#
loop_
_entity.id
_entity.type
_entity.pdbx_description
1 polymer ?
#
loop_
_entity_poly.entity_id
_entity_poly.type
_entity_poly.pdbx_seq_one_letter_code
_entity_poly.pdbx_strand_id
1 'polypeptide(L)'
;MSQVDSPCPPIEVAHWLRKPASRIVGTHTGRDTALDWLEAQLEDLPPVPHDLPVKTRLSYAEEFLGRGADVVWGYYTVTQRYAARAMIACPRAGENCPAPPR
;
A
#
# COMPACT_ATOMS: atom_id res chain seq x y z
N MET A 1 -21.67 -13.11 5.57
CA MET A 1 -20.87 -12.59 4.45
C MET A 1 -19.44 -13.07 4.64
N SER A 2 -18.85 -13.72 3.64
CA SER A 2 -17.42 -14.05 3.67
C SER A 2 -16.61 -12.75 3.77
N GLN A 3 -15.46 -12.77 4.45
CA GLN A 3 -14.57 -11.61 4.50
C GLN A 3 -14.08 -11.19 3.11
N VAL A 4 -14.07 -12.11 2.15
CA VAL A 4 -13.66 -11.93 0.75
C VAL A 4 -14.48 -10.83 0.06
N ASP A 5 -15.81 -10.88 0.16
CA ASP A 5 -16.71 -9.98 -0.58
C ASP A 5 -17.16 -8.76 0.24
N SER A 6 -16.75 -8.67 1.50
CA SER A 6 -17.08 -7.53 2.35
C SER A 6 -16.52 -6.22 1.77
N PRO A 7 -17.30 -5.12 1.72
CA PRO A 7 -16.81 -3.82 1.29
C PRO A 7 -15.79 -3.24 2.29
N CYS A 8 -15.83 -3.70 3.55
CA CYS A 8 -14.97 -3.20 4.61
C CYS A 8 -13.50 -3.62 4.40
N PRO A 9 -12.55 -2.75 4.79
CA PRO A 9 -11.15 -3.15 4.89
C PRO A 9 -11.01 -4.32 5.86
N PRO A 10 -10.07 -5.25 5.61
CA PRO A 10 -9.77 -6.32 6.55
C PRO A 10 -9.12 -5.79 7.84
N ILE A 11 -9.16 -6.59 8.91
CA ILE A 11 -8.49 -6.27 10.18
C ILE A 11 -6.97 -6.35 10.03
N GLU A 12 -6.47 -7.43 9.41
CA GLU A 12 -5.04 -7.58 9.13
C GLU A 12 -4.72 -7.12 7.71
N VAL A 13 -3.62 -6.40 7.56
CA VAL A 13 -3.16 -5.86 6.27
C VAL A 13 -2.93 -6.98 5.24
N ALA A 14 -2.35 -8.10 5.67
CA ALA A 14 -2.11 -9.27 4.82
C ALA A 14 -3.37 -9.81 4.14
N HIS A 15 -4.53 -9.71 4.81
CA HIS A 15 -5.80 -10.24 4.32
C HIS A 15 -6.37 -9.43 3.14
N TRP A 16 -5.76 -8.31 2.76
CA TRP A 16 -6.04 -7.68 1.47
C TRP A 16 -5.74 -8.61 0.29
N LEU A 17 -4.75 -9.52 0.42
CA LEU A 17 -4.44 -10.53 -0.59
C LEU A 17 -5.54 -11.59 -0.77
N ARG A 18 -6.46 -11.70 0.21
CA ARG A 18 -7.63 -12.60 0.14
C ARG A 18 -8.86 -11.94 -0.47
N LYS A 19 -8.84 -10.62 -0.66
CA LYS A 19 -9.90 -9.88 -1.37
C LYS A 19 -9.77 -10.13 -2.88
N PRO A 20 -10.81 -9.84 -3.68
CA PRO A 20 -10.73 -9.98 -5.14
C PRO A 20 -9.52 -9.26 -5.73
N ALA A 21 -8.84 -9.90 -6.68
CA ALA A 21 -7.62 -9.38 -7.33
C ALA A 21 -7.84 -8.04 -8.03
N SER A 22 -9.08 -7.68 -8.38
CA SER A 22 -9.43 -6.35 -8.91
C SER A 22 -9.15 -5.20 -7.94
N ARG A 23 -8.90 -5.47 -6.64
CA ARG A 23 -8.45 -4.47 -5.67
C ARG A 23 -6.94 -4.29 -5.64
N ILE A 24 -6.18 -5.13 -6.34
CA ILE A 24 -4.74 -5.00 -6.50
C ILE A 24 -4.50 -4.09 -7.70
N VAL A 25 -3.99 -2.90 -7.43
CA VAL A 25 -3.77 -1.85 -8.44
C VAL A 25 -2.38 -1.92 -9.09
N GLY A 26 -1.48 -2.74 -8.54
CA GLY A 26 -0.11 -2.90 -9.02
C GLY A 26 0.63 -3.99 -8.27
N THR A 27 1.68 -4.51 -8.89
CA THR A 27 2.64 -5.44 -8.28
C THR A 27 4.04 -4.99 -8.68
N HIS A 28 4.97 -4.99 -7.73
CA HIS A 28 6.30 -4.43 -7.89
C HIS A 28 7.33 -5.46 -7.42
N THR A 29 8.31 -5.78 -8.27
CA THR A 29 9.34 -6.79 -7.96
C THR A 29 10.58 -6.17 -7.31
N GLY A 30 10.77 -4.86 -7.45
CA GLY A 30 11.89 -4.12 -6.90
C GLY A 30 11.45 -3.06 -5.91
N ARG A 31 12.27 -2.86 -4.87
CA ARG A 31 12.07 -1.80 -3.87
C ARG A 31 11.92 -0.42 -4.51
N ASP A 32 12.79 -0.10 -5.46
CA ASP A 32 12.79 1.21 -6.13
C ASP A 32 11.47 1.41 -6.90
N THR A 33 11.03 0.41 -7.69
CA THR A 33 9.73 0.48 -8.38
C THR A 33 8.53 0.59 -7.45
N ALA A 34 8.64 0.05 -6.23
CA ALA A 34 7.59 0.18 -5.21
C ALA A 34 7.59 1.59 -4.59
N LEU A 35 8.78 2.18 -4.37
CA LEU A 35 8.94 3.54 -3.88
C LEU A 35 8.47 4.57 -4.91
N ASP A 36 8.82 4.39 -6.19
CA ASP A 36 8.36 5.25 -7.29
C ASP A 36 6.83 5.27 -7.36
N TRP A 37 6.20 4.09 -7.22
CA TRP A 37 4.74 4.01 -7.19
C TRP A 37 4.16 4.73 -5.97
N LEU A 38 4.74 4.52 -4.79
CA LEU A 38 4.31 5.17 -3.55
C LEU A 38 4.45 6.70 -3.62
N GLU A 39 5.53 7.22 -4.21
CA GLU A 39 5.72 8.65 -4.45
C GLU A 39 4.65 9.19 -5.40
N ALA A 40 4.43 8.54 -6.54
CA ALA A 40 3.39 8.92 -7.49
C ALA A 40 1.98 8.94 -6.85
N GLN A 41 1.69 8.04 -5.90
CA GLN A 41 0.42 8.07 -5.16
C GLN A 41 0.27 9.30 -4.26
N LEU A 42 1.37 9.80 -3.69
CA LEU A 42 1.37 11.02 -2.89
C LEU A 42 1.37 12.28 -3.77
N GLU A 43 1.85 12.21 -5.00
CA GLU A 43 1.73 13.32 -5.96
C GLU A 43 0.31 13.44 -6.54
N ASP A 44 -0.33 12.32 -6.87
CA ASP A 44 -1.71 12.26 -7.38
C ASP A 44 -2.71 12.74 -6.32
N LEU A 45 -2.55 12.28 -5.08
CA LEU A 45 -3.37 12.68 -3.95
C LEU A 45 -2.50 13.26 -2.83
N PRO A 46 -2.12 14.55 -2.92
CA PRO A 46 -1.19 15.15 -1.96
C PRO A 46 -1.80 15.24 -0.56
N PRO A 47 -1.02 14.91 0.49
CA PRO A 47 -1.44 15.04 1.88
C PRO A 47 -1.60 16.52 2.26
N VAL A 48 -2.35 16.79 3.32
CA VAL A 48 -2.47 18.15 3.88
C VAL A 48 -1.11 18.71 4.33
N PRO A 49 -0.89 20.04 4.31
CA PRO A 49 0.43 20.63 4.60
C PRO A 49 1.00 20.35 6.00
N HIS A 50 0.15 20.00 6.97
CA HIS A 50 0.55 19.70 8.35
C HIS A 50 0.81 18.21 8.61
N ASP A 51 0.72 17.38 7.58
CA ASP A 51 1.05 15.96 7.66
C ASP A 51 2.57 15.73 7.57
N LEU A 52 3.00 14.48 7.77
CA LEU A 52 4.39 14.07 7.62
C LEU A 52 4.88 14.37 6.19
N PRO A 53 6.04 15.03 6.02
CA PRO A 53 6.58 15.32 4.69
C PRO A 53 6.74 14.06 3.83
N VAL A 54 6.47 14.19 2.52
CA VAL A 54 6.56 13.09 1.53
C VAL A 54 7.92 12.39 1.61
N LYS A 55 9.01 13.15 1.63
CA LYS A 55 10.37 12.60 1.76
C LYS A 55 10.56 11.74 3.01
N THR A 56 9.99 12.13 4.14
CA THR A 56 10.08 11.35 5.39
C THR A 56 9.25 10.08 5.30
N ARG A 57 8.06 10.12 4.68
CA ARG A 57 7.25 8.92 4.40
C ARG A 57 7.98 7.92 3.53
N LEU A 58 8.61 8.39 2.45
CA LEU A 58 9.37 7.55 1.52
C LEU A 58 10.61 6.95 2.19
N SER A 59 11.32 7.71 3.03
CA SER A 59 12.46 7.18 3.79
C SER A 59 12.04 6.04 4.74
N TYR A 60 10.91 6.18 5.44
CA TYR A 60 10.39 5.07 6.23
C TYR A 60 9.96 3.89 5.37
N ALA A 61 9.25 4.14 4.26
CA ALA A 61 8.84 3.08 3.35
C ALA A 61 10.05 2.31 2.81
N GLU A 62 11.15 2.99 2.47
CA GLU A 62 12.38 2.34 2.02
C GLU A 62 12.94 1.38 3.09
N GLU A 63 12.99 1.83 4.35
CA GLU A 63 13.46 1.01 5.47
C GLU A 63 12.55 -0.21 5.68
N PHE A 64 11.23 -0.01 5.72
CA PHE A 64 10.26 -1.09 5.95
C PHE A 64 10.28 -2.11 4.81
N LEU A 65 10.25 -1.66 3.56
CA LEU A 65 10.34 -2.55 2.39
C LEU A 65 11.67 -3.29 2.34
N GLY A 66 12.78 -2.64 2.71
CA GLY A 66 14.09 -3.29 2.82
C GLY A 66 14.13 -4.45 3.82
N ARG A 67 13.23 -4.45 4.80
CA ARG A 67 13.05 -5.51 5.79
C ARG A 67 11.96 -6.52 5.43
N GLY A 68 11.33 -6.37 4.26
CA GLY A 68 10.18 -7.18 3.84
C GLY A 68 8.91 -6.90 4.65
N ALA A 69 8.77 -5.70 5.22
CA ALA A 69 7.58 -5.29 5.94
C ALA A 69 6.58 -4.57 5.02
N ASP A 70 5.30 -4.63 5.38
CA ASP A 70 4.23 -3.90 4.70
C ASP A 70 4.37 -2.39 4.95
N VAL A 71 3.98 -1.58 3.96
CA VAL A 71 3.85 -0.12 4.11
C VAL A 71 2.38 0.24 3.97
N VAL A 72 1.81 0.83 5.02
CA VAL A 72 0.41 1.28 5.02
C VAL A 72 0.34 2.74 5.42
N TRP A 73 -0.29 3.54 4.58
CA TRP A 73 -0.53 4.95 4.82
C TRP A 73 -2.02 5.23 4.85
N GLY A 74 -2.43 6.01 5.85
CA GLY A 74 -3.76 6.60 5.94
C GLY A 74 -3.61 8.08 6.21
N TYR A 75 -4.14 8.93 5.35
CA TYR A 75 -3.94 10.38 5.45
C TYR A 75 -5.08 11.18 4.84
N TYR A 76 -5.20 12.43 5.25
CA TYR A 76 -6.11 13.38 4.64
C TYR A 76 -5.41 14.12 3.52
N THR A 77 -6.08 14.20 2.38
CA THR A 77 -5.61 14.93 1.20
C THR A 77 -5.94 16.41 1.31
N VAL A 78 -5.27 17.24 0.49
CA VAL A 78 -5.61 18.68 0.36
C VAL A 78 -7.07 18.93 -0.05
N THR A 79 -7.73 17.94 -0.66
CA THR A 79 -9.15 17.97 -1.03
C THR A 79 -10.08 17.54 0.11
N GLN A 80 -9.56 17.40 1.34
CA GLN A 80 -10.29 16.98 2.54
C GLN A 80 -10.91 15.57 2.46
N ARG A 81 -10.39 14.72 1.57
CA ARG A 81 -10.76 13.30 1.48
C ARG A 81 -9.71 12.44 2.16
N TYR A 82 -10.16 11.38 2.84
CA TYR A 82 -9.26 10.37 3.39
C TYR A 82 -8.78 9.44 2.26
N ALA A 83 -7.46 9.24 2.18
CA ALA A 83 -6.82 8.28 1.30
C ALA A 83 -6.12 7.21 2.14
N ALA A 84 -6.26 5.96 1.69
CA ALA A 84 -5.47 4.84 2.19
C ALA A 84 -4.65 4.24 1.04
N ARG A 85 -3.40 3.89 1.33
CA ARG A 85 -2.49 3.17 0.43
C ARG A 85 -1.82 2.05 1.21
N ALA A 86 -1.78 0.86 0.62
CA ALA A 86 -1.13 -0.30 1.22
C ALA A 86 -0.25 -0.98 0.18
N MET A 87 1.04 -1.12 0.50
CA MET A 87 2.01 -1.95 -0.20
C MET A 87 2.28 -3.16 0.69
N ILE A 88 1.98 -4.35 0.19
CA ILE A 88 2.07 -5.59 0.97
C ILE A 88 3.29 -6.36 0.50
N ALA A 89 4.18 -6.70 1.43
CA ALA A 89 5.40 -7.40 1.12
C ALA A 89 5.11 -8.89 0.83
N CYS A 90 5.80 -9.41 -0.18
CA CYS A 90 5.71 -10.80 -0.63
C CYS A 90 7.13 -11.38 -0.83
N PRO A 91 7.33 -12.70 -0.69
CA PRO A 91 6.32 -13.73 -0.38
C PRO A 91 5.85 -13.67 1.09
N ARG A 92 4.63 -14.16 1.35
CA ARG A 92 4.05 -14.18 2.70
C ARG A 92 3.44 -15.54 3.02
N ALA A 93 3.85 -16.12 4.15
CA ALA A 93 3.35 -17.42 4.58
C ALA A 93 1.84 -17.37 4.83
N GLY A 94 1.10 -18.33 4.26
CA GLY A 94 -0.35 -18.43 4.42
C GLY A 94 -1.18 -17.48 3.54
N GLU A 95 -0.54 -16.65 2.70
CA GLU A 95 -1.25 -15.77 1.76
C GLU A 95 -0.90 -16.09 0.31
N ASN A 96 -1.87 -15.85 -0.58
CA ASN A 96 -1.68 -15.99 -2.02
C ASN A 96 -1.18 -14.66 -2.59
N CYS A 97 0.13 -14.47 -2.63
CA CYS A 97 0.73 -13.33 -3.31
C CYS A 97 0.47 -13.40 -4.83
N PRO A 98 0.09 -12.29 -5.47
CA PRO A 98 -0.07 -12.26 -6.92
C PRO A 98 1.27 -12.58 -7.60
N ALA A 99 1.21 -13.30 -8.72
CA ALA A 99 2.38 -13.50 -9.55
C ALA A 99 2.92 -12.13 -10.01
N PRO A 100 4.25 -11.95 -10.11
CA PRO A 100 4.81 -10.72 -10.62
C PRO A 100 4.23 -10.40 -12.02
N PRO A 101 4.11 -9.11 -12.38
CA PRO A 101 3.66 -8.74 -13.70
C PRO A 101 4.64 -9.31 -14.72
N ARG A 102 4.12 -9.90 -15.81
CA ARG A 102 4.93 -10.47 -16.89
C ARG A 102 5.56 -9.40 -17.76
#